data_AF-A0A9P4HCP8-F1
#
_entry.id   AF-A0A9P4HCP8-F1
#
_cell.length_a   1.000
_cell.length_b   1.000
_cell.length_c   1.000
_cell.angle_alpha   90.00
_cell.angle_beta   90.00
_cell.angle_gamma   90.00
#
_symmetry.space_group_name_H-M   'P 1'
#
loop_
_entity.id
_entity.type
_entity.pdbx_description
1 polymer ?
#
loop_
_entity_poly.entity_id
_entity_poly.type
_entity_poly.pdbx_seq_one_letter_code
_entity_poly.pdbx_strand_id
1 'polypeptide(L)' 'MQRCKGTQKSIAARKIENQKLNLHQELELVEYINDLTKKGLPPTREMTRKFGEEIAHEHVGDG' A
#
# COMPACT_ATOMS: atom_id res chain seq x y z
N MET A 1 -5.97 -40.09 -9.92
CA MET A 1 -5.65 -38.72 -10.36
C MET A 1 -6.54 -37.74 -9.60
N GLN A 2 -6.04 -37.10 -8.53
CA GLN A 2 -6.81 -36.09 -7.80
C GLN A 2 -6.10 -34.76 -7.94
N ARG A 3 -6.71 -33.88 -8.75
CA ARG A 3 -6.17 -32.55 -9.08
C ARG A 3 -6.53 -31.60 -7.94
N CYS A 4 -5.50 -31.01 -7.32
CA CYS A 4 -5.65 -30.05 -6.23
C CYS A 4 -6.63 -28.94 -6.63
N LYS A 5 -7.75 -28.82 -5.89
CA LYS A 5 -8.68 -27.70 -6.02
C LYS A 5 -8.07 -26.48 -5.33
N GLY A 6 -7.20 -25.78 -6.03
CA GLY A 6 -6.73 -24.47 -5.61
C GLY A 6 -7.84 -23.46 -5.90
N THR A 7 -8.63 -23.10 -4.89
CA THR A 7 -9.56 -21.98 -4.96
C THR A 7 -8.75 -20.71 -5.23
N GLN A 8 -8.62 -20.33 -6.50
CA GLN A 8 -7.92 -19.13 -6.91
C GLN A 8 -8.81 -17.94 -6.55
N LYS A 9 -8.65 -17.41 -5.33
CA LYS A 9 -9.16 -16.07 -5.02
C LYS A 9 -8.60 -15.12 -6.10
N SER A 10 -9.48 -14.39 -6.77
CA SER A 10 -9.11 -13.44 -7.82
C SER A 10 -8.03 -12.48 -7.29
N ILE A 11 -7.00 -12.19 -8.09
CA ILE A 11 -5.88 -11.32 -7.71
C ILE A 11 -6.38 -9.98 -7.14
N ALA A 12 -7.49 -9.44 -7.66
CA ALA A 12 -8.14 -8.24 -7.16
C ALA A 12 -8.68 -8.38 -5.72
N ALA A 13 -9.35 -9.48 -5.39
CA ALA A 13 -9.83 -9.74 -4.03
C ALA A 13 -8.66 -9.89 -3.04
N ARG A 14 -7.58 -10.56 -3.47
CA ARG A 14 -6.35 -10.65 -2.67
C ARG A 14 -5.67 -9.29 -2.48
N LYS A 15 -5.74 -8.39 -3.48
CA LYS A 15 -5.19 -7.03 -3.41
C LYS A 15 -5.97 -6.15 -2.43
N ILE A 16 -7.30 -6.31 -2.37
CA ILE A 16 -8.15 -5.60 -1.41
C ILE A 16 -7.89 -6.12 0.01
N GLU A 17 -7.85 -7.45 0.19
CA GLU A 17 -7.59 -8.08 1.50
C GLU A 17 -6.16 -7.82 2.03
N ASN A 18 -5.20 -7.49 1.17
CA ASN A 18 -3.82 -7.15 1.55
C ASN A 18 -3.53 -5.64 1.60
N GLN A 19 -4.50 -4.77 1.33
CA GLN A 19 -4.32 -3.34 1.55
C GLN A 19 -4.26 -3.10 3.06
N LYS A 20 -3.05 -2.93 3.57
CA LYS A 20 -2.77 -2.60 4.96
C LYS A 20 -3.02 -1.12 5.29
N LEU A 21 -3.15 -0.30 4.25
CA LEU A 21 -3.39 1.13 4.34
C LEU A 21 -4.88 1.40 4.11
N ASN A 22 -5.45 2.24 4.96
CA ASN A 22 -6.77 2.80 4.77
C ASN A 22 -6.75 3.82 3.62
N LEU A 23 -7.93 4.13 3.07
CA LEU A 23 -8.09 5.09 1.97
C LEU A 23 -7.42 6.45 2.28
N HIS A 24 -7.47 6.90 3.53
CA HIS A 24 -6.82 8.14 3.96
C HIS A 24 -5.29 8.07 3.85
N GLN A 25 -4.69 6.97 4.30
CA GLN A 25 -3.24 6.76 4.24
C GLN A 25 -2.76 6.61 2.79
N GLU A 26 -3.55 5.98 1.93
CA GLU A 26 -3.24 5.94 0.49
C GLU A 26 -3.28 7.35 -0.14
N LEU A 27 -4.21 8.22 0.26
CA LEU A 27 -4.25 9.61 -0.20
C LEU A 27 -3.00 10.39 0.25
N GLU A 28 -2.60 10.26 1.52
CA GLU A 28 -1.38 10.91 2.02
C GLU A 28 -0.12 10.44 1.29
N LEU A 29 -0.02 9.14 1.00
CA LEU A 29 1.08 8.59 0.20
C LEU A 29 1.10 9.16 -1.23
N VAL A 30 -0.07 9.34 -1.84
CA VAL A 30 -0.21 9.94 -3.17
C VAL A 30 0.16 11.43 -3.16
N GLU A 31 -0.25 12.18 -2.14
CA GLU A 31 0.14 13.59 -1.97
C GLU A 31 1.66 13.73 -1.81
N TYR A 32 2.28 12.90 -0.97
CA TYR A 32 3.73 12.86 -0.80
C TYR A 32 4.48 12.59 -2.11
N ILE A 33 4.02 11.61 -2.90
CA ILE A 33 4.60 11.30 -4.23
C ILE A 33 4.46 12.49 -5.20
N ASN A 34 3.31 13.16 -5.19
CA ASN A 34 3.08 14.34 -6.01
C ASN A 34 4.03 15.48 -5.63
N ASP A 35 4.25 15.73 -4.34
CA ASP A 35 5.16 16.78 -3.89
C ASP A 35 6.63 16.47 -4.20
N LEU A 36 7.05 15.21 -4.15
CA LEU A 36 8.37 14.80 -4.65
C LEU A 36 8.52 15.12 -6.13
N THR A 37 7.50 14.79 -6.93
CA THR A 37 7.51 15.05 -8.38
C THR A 37 7.56 16.55 -8.68
N LYS A 38 6.79 17.38 -7.95
CA LYS A 38 6.85 18.85 -8.05
C LYS A 38 8.23 19.41 -7.70
N LYS A 39 8.95 18.78 -6.76
CA LYS A 39 10.32 19.14 -6.37
C LYS A 39 11.38 18.63 -7.36
N GLY A 40 10.98 17.96 -8.45
CA GLY A 40 11.91 17.34 -9.40
C GLY A 40 12.62 16.10 -8.85
N LEU A 41 12.13 15.54 -7.74
CA LEU A 41 12.67 14.33 -7.12
C LEU A 41 11.89 13.12 -7.62
N PRO A 42 12.56 12.09 -8.19
CA PRO A 42 11.87 10.87 -8.57
C PRO A 42 11.41 10.12 -7.30
N PRO A 43 10.13 9.73 -7.20
CA PRO A 43 9.67 8.88 -6.11
C PRO A 43 10.31 7.50 -6.27
N THR A 44 11.28 7.18 -5.41
CA THR A 44 11.89 5.84 -5.38
C THR A 44 11.07 4.89 -4.52
N ARG A 45 11.16 3.59 -4.82
CA ARG A 45 10.46 2.56 -4.05
C ARG A 45 10.83 2.58 -2.56
N GLU A 46 12.04 3.00 -2.22
CA GLU A 46 12.48 3.15 -0.83
C GLU A 46 11.77 4.30 -0.12
N MET A 47 11.62 5.47 -0.77
CA MET A 47 10.93 6.64 -0.19
C MET A 47 9.45 6.34 0.05
N THR A 48 8.77 5.76 -0.95
CA THR A 48 7.37 5.33 -0.84
C THR A 48 7.20 4.29 0.26
N ARG A 49 8.16 3.36 0.41
CA ARG A 49 8.11 2.34 1.47
C ARG A 49 8.32 2.95 2.85
N LYS A 50 9.35 3.78 3.04
CA LYS A 50 9.64 4.46 4.32
C LYS A 50 8.47 5.31 4.78
N PHE A 51 7.92 6.13 3.88
CA PHE A 51 6.76 6.95 4.16
C PHE A 51 5.50 6.10 4.42
N GLY A 52 5.29 5.05 3.61
CA GLY A 52 4.21 4.09 3.80
C GLY A 52 4.29 3.33 5.14
N GLU A 53 5.50 3.01 5.61
CA GLU A 53 5.73 2.41 6.94
C GLU A 53 5.42 3.43 8.04
N GLU A 54 5.88 4.67 7.91
CA GLU A 54 5.62 5.76 8.87
C GLU A 54 4.10 5.99 9.08
N ILE A 55 3.36 6.22 8.00
CA ILE A 55 1.91 6.45 8.08
C ILE A 55 1.13 5.20 8.53
N ALA A 56 1.65 4.00 8.25
CA ALA A 56 1.05 2.75 8.71
C ALA A 56 1.19 2.57 10.22
N HIS A 57 2.35 2.92 10.79
CA HIS A 57 2.61 2.83 12.23
C HIS A 57 1.87 3.89 13.04
N GLU A 58 1.67 5.09 12.49
CA GLU A 58 0.97 6.17 13.18
C GLU A 58 -0.55 5.92 13.33
N HIS A 59 -1.13 5.03 12.51
CA HIS A 59 -2.56 4.69 12.56
C HIS A 59 -2.89 3.32 13.18
N VAL A 60 -1.87 2.56 13.63
CA VAL A 60 -2.09 1.42 14.56
C VAL A 60 -2.03 1.96 15.99
N GLY A 61 -2.84 2.99 16.26
CA GLY A 61 -3.28 3.34 17.60
C GLY A 61 -4.52 2.53 17.91
N ASP A 62 -4.35 1.54 18.80
CA ASP A 62 -5.34 0.81 19.60
C ASP A 62 -6.78 0.68 19.08
N GLY A 63 -7.15 -0.57 18.81
CA GLY A 63 -8.53 -1.08 18.75
C GLY A 63 -8.55 -2.57 19.02
#